data_AF-A0A7S1EWG2-F1
#
_entry.id   AF-A0A7S1EWG2-F1
#
_cell.length_a   1.000
_cell.length_b   1.000
_cell.length_c   1.000
_cell.angle_alpha   90.00
_cell.angle_beta   90.00
_cell.angle_gamma   90.00
#
_symmetry.space_group_name_H-M   'P 1'
#
loop_
_entity.id
_entity.type
_entity.pdbx_description
1 polymer ?
#
loop_
_entity_poly.entity_id
_entity_poly.type
_entity_poly.pdbx_seq_one_letter_code
_entity_poly.pdbx_strand_id
1 'polypeptide(L)'
;MPRRSQLVPVTAACATALCLAGSSSQAFVSSPTAQRSSVIVAPRAEQTYVAASVVERASENTLGSLTWLPAVGGALLGGGHQARRRKLRGTGAPRAVAMASSRPAVARAALPPGGYCEATQTSVRRKTRTIDVGGLPVGSEHPIRTQTMTTTLTSDVEATVAQVKKCADAGVDIVRLTVQGMTEARACEHIKKRLLEDGYTTPLVADIHFTPKVALKVADFVDKVRVNPGNFTDGRKSFDTITELTDDLIRETQASIEAALTPLVLKLKEQGKALRIGVNHGSLAERILFQYGDSPEGMVQSAMEFGEICRKHDYHNFLFSMKSSNPQVMVQAYRKLSEEMYKRGWDYPLHLGVTEAG
;
A
#
# COMPACT_ATOMS: atom_id res chain seq x y z
N MET A 1 17.98 58.60 -19.30
CA MET A 1 17.38 58.01 -18.08
C MET A 1 16.05 58.71 -17.77
N PRO A 2 15.02 58.02 -17.27
CA PRO A 2 14.05 57.25 -18.06
C PRO A 2 12.69 57.97 -18.22
N ARG A 3 11.91 57.61 -19.24
CA ARG A 3 10.48 57.97 -19.39
C ARG A 3 9.59 56.75 -19.15
N ARG A 4 8.58 56.92 -18.30
CA ARG A 4 7.41 56.05 -18.13
C ARG A 4 6.26 56.57 -19.01
N SER A 5 5.53 55.66 -19.64
CA SER A 5 4.08 55.72 -19.98
C SER A 5 3.73 54.46 -20.79
N GLN A 6 3.13 53.41 -20.21
CA GLN A 6 1.68 53.09 -20.20
C GLN A 6 1.04 53.05 -21.62
N LEU A 7 0.73 51.83 -22.12
CA LEU A 7 -0.61 51.20 -22.30
C LEU A 7 -1.27 51.63 -23.65
N VAL A 8 -1.90 50.82 -24.54
CA VAL A 8 -2.58 49.49 -24.55
C VAL A 8 -2.46 48.86 -26.00
N PRO A 9 -3.32 47.93 -26.51
CA PRO A 9 -2.99 46.53 -26.89
C PRO A 9 -3.00 46.23 -28.40
N VAL A 10 -2.49 45.06 -28.84
CA VAL A 10 -2.82 44.47 -30.15
C VAL A 10 -2.91 42.94 -30.07
N THR A 11 -4.01 42.41 -30.61
CA THR A 11 -4.36 41.01 -30.91
C THR A 11 -3.71 40.50 -32.20
N ALA A 12 -3.24 39.26 -32.24
CA ALA A 12 -3.04 38.46 -33.47
C ALA A 12 -3.01 36.96 -33.08
N ALA A 13 -4.00 36.13 -33.40
CA ALA A 13 -4.35 35.52 -34.69
C ALA A 13 -3.23 34.61 -35.25
N CYS A 14 -3.39 33.31 -34.99
CA CYS A 14 -2.50 32.24 -35.45
C CYS A 14 -2.97 31.76 -36.83
N ALA A 15 -2.09 31.83 -37.83
CA ALA A 15 -2.38 31.47 -39.21
C ALA A 15 -2.02 29.99 -39.50
N THR A 16 -3.00 29.27 -40.04
CA THR A 16 -2.87 27.93 -40.61
C THR A 16 -2.36 28.04 -42.05
N ALA A 17 -1.27 27.35 -42.39
CA ALA A 17 -0.75 27.28 -43.75
C ALA A 17 -1.32 26.05 -44.49
N LEU A 18 -1.90 26.31 -45.66
CA LEU A 18 -2.40 25.35 -46.64
C LEU A 18 -1.58 25.55 -47.93
N CYS A 19 -1.00 24.49 -48.50
CA CYS A 19 -0.48 24.50 -49.87
C CYS A 19 -0.93 23.23 -50.62
N LEU A 20 -1.68 23.46 -51.70
CA LEU A 20 -1.98 22.55 -52.84
C LEU A 20 -0.79 22.65 -53.84
N ALA A 21 -0.51 21.81 -54.85
CA ALA A 21 -1.23 20.83 -55.66
C ALA A 21 -0.21 19.99 -56.49
N GLY A 22 -0.65 18.90 -57.15
CA GLY A 22 -0.01 18.44 -58.40
C GLY A 22 -0.01 16.92 -58.72
N SER A 23 -1.02 16.48 -59.48
CA SER A 23 -1.15 15.35 -60.46
C SER A 23 0.11 14.53 -60.85
N SER A 24 0.12 13.21 -61.13
CA SER A 24 -0.71 12.47 -62.11
C SER A 24 -0.49 10.92 -62.05
N SER A 25 -1.56 10.17 -62.29
CA SER A 25 -1.73 8.95 -63.12
C SER A 25 -1.08 7.56 -62.82
N GLN A 26 -1.97 6.54 -62.94
CA GLN A 26 -1.82 5.08 -63.19
C GLN A 26 -1.55 4.17 -61.96
N ALA A 27 -2.10 2.97 -61.78
CA ALA A 27 -3.21 2.19 -62.37
C ALA A 27 -3.46 0.92 -61.51
N PHE A 28 -4.72 0.44 -61.50
CA PHE A 28 -5.20 -0.95 -61.30
C PHE A 28 -5.25 -1.65 -59.90
N VAL A 29 -6.50 -1.93 -59.45
CA VAL A 29 -7.09 -3.22 -58.97
C VAL A 29 -6.50 -3.85 -57.70
N SER A 30 -7.21 -4.03 -56.56
CA SER A 30 -8.44 -4.82 -56.33
C SER A 30 -8.96 -4.71 -54.88
N SER A 31 -10.29 -4.67 -54.75
CA SER A 31 -11.17 -5.24 -53.71
C SER A 31 -11.16 -4.77 -52.24
N PRO A 32 -12.37 -4.68 -51.59
CA PRO A 32 -12.57 -3.97 -50.31
C PRO A 32 -12.82 -4.92 -49.13
N THR A 33 -12.49 -4.49 -47.91
CA THR A 33 -13.38 -4.50 -46.71
C THR A 33 -12.57 -4.14 -45.45
N ALA A 34 -12.73 -2.90 -44.99
CA ALA A 34 -12.37 -2.52 -43.62
C ALA A 34 -13.61 -1.88 -42.99
N GLN A 35 -14.26 -2.64 -42.10
CA GLN A 35 -15.35 -2.15 -41.27
C GLN A 35 -14.83 -1.03 -40.35
N ARG A 36 -15.46 0.15 -40.46
CA ARG A 36 -15.38 1.21 -39.45
C ARG A 36 -16.20 0.77 -38.24
N SER A 37 -15.54 0.58 -37.10
CA SER A 37 -16.23 0.48 -35.80
C SER A 37 -16.53 1.90 -35.31
N SER A 38 -17.81 2.26 -35.31
CA SER A 38 -18.33 3.46 -34.67
C SER A 38 -18.25 3.32 -33.14
N VAL A 39 -17.70 4.34 -32.48
CA VAL A 39 -17.75 4.49 -31.02
C VAL A 39 -19.18 4.89 -30.65
N ILE A 40 -19.91 3.99 -30.02
CA ILE A 40 -21.20 4.27 -29.38
C ILE A 40 -20.89 4.75 -27.95
N VAL A 41 -21.16 6.02 -27.67
CA VAL A 41 -21.16 6.58 -26.31
C VAL A 41 -22.53 6.30 -25.70
N ALA A 42 -22.59 5.46 -24.66
CA ALA A 42 -23.80 5.24 -23.89
C ALA A 42 -24.07 6.43 -22.94
N PRO A 43 -25.33 6.88 -22.78
CA PRO A 43 -25.65 7.98 -21.87
C PRO A 43 -25.60 7.55 -20.39
N ARG A 44 -25.17 8.49 -19.53
CA ARG A 44 -25.12 8.35 -18.07
C ARG A 44 -26.51 8.08 -17.48
N ALA A 45 -26.62 7.06 -16.64
CA ALA A 45 -27.77 6.88 -15.77
C ALA A 45 -27.67 7.85 -14.58
N GLU A 46 -28.69 8.71 -14.41
CA GLU A 46 -28.90 9.48 -13.19
C GLU A 46 -29.36 8.53 -12.07
N GLN A 47 -28.60 8.45 -10.98
CA GLN A 47 -29.04 7.79 -9.75
C GLN A 47 -29.70 8.82 -8.83
N THR A 48 -31.01 8.68 -8.66
CA THR A 48 -31.79 9.35 -7.62
C THR A 48 -31.48 8.75 -6.25
N TYR A 49 -31.06 9.59 -5.30
CA TYR A 49 -30.90 9.22 -3.90
C TYR A 49 -32.27 9.13 -3.23
N VAL A 50 -32.60 7.96 -2.66
CA VAL A 50 -33.73 7.81 -1.72
C VAL A 50 -33.17 7.91 -0.30
N ALA A 51 -33.61 8.91 0.45
CA ALA A 51 -33.27 9.09 1.85
C ALA A 51 -34.01 8.05 2.71
N ALA A 52 -33.26 7.17 3.41
CA ALA A 52 -33.81 6.30 4.43
C ALA A 52 -33.76 7.02 5.79
N SER A 53 -34.93 7.13 6.42
CA SER A 53 -35.15 7.70 7.75
C SER A 53 -34.54 6.81 8.84
N VAL A 54 -33.86 7.44 9.80
CA VAL A 54 -33.31 6.82 11.01
C VAL A 54 -34.48 6.56 11.98
N VAL A 55 -34.63 5.31 12.41
CA VAL A 55 -35.46 4.94 13.57
C VAL A 55 -34.52 4.71 14.75
N GLU A 56 -34.51 5.63 15.70
CA GLU A 56 -33.87 5.46 17.01
C GLU A 56 -34.61 4.39 17.82
N ARG A 57 -33.88 3.39 18.32
CA ARG A 57 -34.31 2.60 19.48
C ARG A 57 -33.27 2.74 20.58
N ALA A 58 -33.70 3.37 21.68
CA ALA A 58 -33.01 3.37 22.95
C ALA A 58 -33.02 1.95 23.55
N SER A 59 -31.88 1.52 24.07
CA SER A 59 -31.81 0.40 25.02
C SER A 59 -31.07 0.84 26.28
N GLU A 60 -31.79 0.80 27.39
CA GLU A 60 -31.30 1.00 28.75
C GLU A 60 -30.37 -0.15 29.13
N ASN A 61 -29.18 0.15 29.64
CA ASN A 61 -28.28 -0.84 30.24
C ASN A 61 -28.13 -0.54 31.74
N THR A 62 -28.66 -1.44 32.54
CA THR A 62 -28.56 -1.48 34.00
C THR A 62 -27.20 -2.04 34.43
N LEU A 63 -26.64 -1.43 35.46
CA LEU A 63 -25.38 -1.77 36.12
C LEU A 63 -25.37 -3.18 36.74
N GLY A 64 -24.25 -3.90 36.55
CA GLY A 64 -23.90 -5.11 37.29
C GLY A 64 -22.38 -5.20 37.46
N SER A 65 -21.89 -4.71 38.60
CA SER A 65 -20.50 -4.81 39.04
C SER A 65 -20.17 -6.24 39.51
N LEU A 66 -19.07 -6.82 39.04
CA LEU A 66 -18.46 -8.00 39.68
C LEU A 66 -16.94 -7.87 39.69
N THR A 67 -16.42 -7.73 40.90
CA THR A 67 -15.02 -7.59 41.28
C THR A 67 -14.28 -8.92 41.31
N TRP A 68 -13.00 -8.84 41.00
CA TRP A 68 -11.99 -9.91 41.01
C TRP A 68 -11.62 -10.39 42.42
N LEU A 69 -11.38 -11.69 42.56
CA LEU A 69 -10.60 -12.32 43.65
C LEU A 69 -9.65 -13.37 43.05
N PRO A 70 -8.34 -13.37 43.36
CA PRO A 70 -7.48 -14.51 43.06
C PRO A 70 -7.36 -15.43 44.29
N ALA A 71 -7.49 -16.73 44.06
CA ALA A 71 -7.29 -17.76 45.07
C ALA A 71 -5.79 -18.09 45.22
N VAL A 72 -5.38 -18.19 46.49
CA VAL A 72 -4.06 -18.60 46.97
C VAL A 72 -4.07 -20.12 47.24
N GLY A 73 -3.01 -20.81 46.86
CA GLY A 73 -2.65 -22.16 47.29
C GLY A 73 -1.40 -22.57 46.53
N GLY A 74 -0.31 -23.09 47.09
CA GLY A 74 -0.07 -23.75 48.37
C GLY A 74 1.04 -24.76 48.07
N ALA A 75 2.21 -24.58 48.67
CA ALA A 75 3.43 -25.34 48.40
C ALA A 75 3.32 -26.81 48.82
N LEU A 76 4.12 -27.69 48.19
CA LEU A 76 4.64 -28.91 48.82
C LEU A 76 5.99 -29.35 48.19
N LEU A 77 6.83 -29.85 49.07
CA LEU A 77 8.26 -30.16 48.96
C LEU A 77 8.52 -31.55 48.34
N GLY A 78 9.74 -31.77 47.85
CA GLY A 78 10.41 -33.06 48.02
C GLY A 78 11.35 -33.51 46.89
N GLY A 79 12.61 -33.82 47.27
CA GLY A 79 13.37 -34.89 46.62
C GLY A 79 14.63 -34.45 45.87
N GLY A 80 15.77 -34.44 46.56
CA GLY A 80 17.09 -34.35 45.93
C GLY A 80 17.56 -35.69 45.36
N HIS A 81 18.38 -35.64 44.31
CA HIS A 81 19.38 -36.66 44.03
C HIS A 81 20.60 -36.04 43.33
N GLN A 82 21.75 -36.13 44.01
CA GLN A 82 23.08 -35.92 43.42
C GLN A 82 23.43 -37.09 42.50
N ALA A 83 23.92 -36.80 41.28
CA ALA A 83 24.81 -37.72 40.57
C ALA A 83 25.70 -37.01 39.53
N ARG A 84 27.00 -37.01 39.86
CA ARG A 84 28.18 -37.24 39.00
C ARG A 84 28.37 -36.40 37.72
N ARG A 85 29.39 -35.54 37.84
CA ARG A 85 30.21 -34.98 36.75
C ARG A 85 30.72 -36.05 35.78
N ARG A 86 30.57 -35.80 34.47
CA ARG A 86 31.47 -36.35 33.44
C ARG A 86 31.79 -35.26 32.41
N LYS A 87 33.07 -34.87 32.36
CA LYS A 87 33.64 -33.96 31.35
C LYS A 87 33.56 -34.63 29.98
N LEU A 88 32.96 -33.95 29.01
CA LEU A 88 33.20 -34.19 27.58
C LEU A 88 33.63 -32.87 26.95
N ARG A 89 34.85 -32.85 26.43
CA ARG A 89 35.37 -31.79 25.56
C ARG A 89 34.71 -31.94 24.19
N GLY A 90 34.12 -30.87 23.69
CA GLY A 90 33.62 -30.77 22.32
C GLY A 90 33.76 -29.32 21.87
N THR A 91 34.59 -29.13 20.84
CA THR A 91 34.86 -27.86 20.17
C THR A 91 33.61 -27.36 19.44
N GLY A 92 33.14 -26.15 19.78
CA GLY A 92 31.97 -25.51 19.16
C GLY A 92 32.26 -24.04 18.83
N ALA A 93 31.99 -23.67 17.58
CA ALA A 93 32.17 -22.36 16.96
C ALA A 93 31.49 -21.19 17.74
N PRO A 94 31.92 -19.92 17.54
CA PRO A 94 31.40 -18.80 18.31
C PRO A 94 29.94 -18.53 17.96
N ARG A 95 29.09 -18.62 18.98
CA ARG A 95 27.67 -18.26 18.94
C ARG A 95 27.57 -16.73 18.90
N ALA A 96 27.18 -16.17 17.76
CA ALA A 96 26.85 -14.76 17.65
C ALA A 96 25.65 -14.45 18.56
N VAL A 97 25.89 -13.65 19.59
CA VAL A 97 24.83 -13.14 20.48
C VAL A 97 24.12 -12.03 19.72
N ALA A 98 22.92 -12.32 19.21
CA ALA A 98 22.02 -11.31 18.70
C ALA A 98 21.56 -10.45 19.88
N MET A 99 22.16 -9.26 20.02
CA MET A 99 21.68 -8.22 20.92
C MET A 99 20.31 -7.75 20.40
N ALA A 100 19.22 -8.19 21.04
CA ALA A 100 17.92 -7.60 20.83
C ALA A 100 17.97 -6.13 21.30
N SER A 101 18.06 -5.18 20.36
CA SER A 101 17.97 -3.77 20.69
C SER A 101 16.51 -3.44 21.02
N SER A 102 16.16 -3.41 22.31
CA SER A 102 14.91 -2.83 22.79
C SER A 102 14.96 -1.31 22.59
N ARG A 103 14.50 -0.84 21.43
CA ARG A 103 14.25 0.59 21.24
C ARG A 103 13.08 1.00 22.15
N PRO A 104 13.21 2.11 22.92
CA PRO A 104 12.13 2.56 23.79
C PRO A 104 10.92 2.95 22.93
N ALA A 105 9.75 2.46 23.32
CA ALA A 105 8.49 2.92 22.75
C ALA A 105 8.38 4.43 22.97
N VAL A 106 8.27 5.19 21.88
CA VAL A 106 8.04 6.65 21.95
C VAL A 106 6.71 6.86 22.66
N ALA A 107 6.74 7.39 23.89
CA ALA A 107 5.54 7.79 24.60
C ALA A 107 4.86 8.92 23.82
N ARG A 108 3.73 8.61 23.15
CA ARG A 108 2.93 9.59 22.42
C ARG A 108 1.83 10.12 23.33
N ALA A 109 1.61 11.43 23.30
CA ALA A 109 0.39 12.01 23.83
C ALA A 109 -0.80 11.33 23.15
N ALA A 110 -1.66 10.69 23.93
CA ALA A 110 -2.90 10.13 23.41
C ALA A 110 -3.74 11.29 22.86
N LEU A 111 -4.09 11.23 21.58
CA LEU A 111 -5.08 12.16 21.05
C LEU A 111 -6.42 11.91 21.77
N PRO A 112 -7.26 12.94 21.96
CA PRO A 112 -8.61 12.74 22.47
C PRO A 112 -9.34 11.70 21.61
N PRO A 113 -10.26 10.89 22.18
CA PRO A 113 -11.07 9.96 21.41
C PRO A 113 -11.72 10.66 20.20
N GLY A 114 -11.53 10.11 18.99
CA GLY A 114 -11.96 10.75 17.73
C GLY A 114 -10.91 11.64 17.04
N GLY A 115 -9.75 11.86 17.68
CA GLY A 115 -8.67 12.67 17.12
C GLY A 115 -7.85 11.94 16.05
N TYR A 116 -7.75 12.53 14.86
CA TYR A 116 -6.90 12.03 13.76
C TYR A 116 -5.60 12.82 13.58
N CYS A 117 -5.47 13.98 14.23
CA CYS A 117 -4.28 14.84 14.21
C CYS A 117 -4.12 15.61 15.53
N GLU A 118 -2.91 16.12 15.77
CA GLU A 118 -2.55 16.89 16.97
C GLU A 118 -3.12 18.33 16.94
N ALA A 119 -3.29 18.90 15.75
CA ALA A 119 -3.87 20.23 15.57
C ALA A 119 -4.67 20.30 14.25
N THR A 120 -5.80 21.00 14.27
CA THR A 120 -6.65 21.21 13.09
C THR A 120 -6.42 22.54 12.38
N GLN A 121 -5.75 23.49 13.05
CA GLN A 121 -5.49 24.85 12.56
C GLN A 121 -4.03 25.07 12.15
N THR A 122 -3.12 24.17 12.54
CA THR A 122 -1.70 24.25 12.22
C THR A 122 -1.19 22.94 11.64
N SER A 123 -0.25 23.05 10.71
CA SER A 123 0.38 21.89 10.08
C SER A 123 1.40 21.26 11.01
N VAL A 124 0.99 20.21 11.72
CA VAL A 124 1.88 19.41 12.57
C VAL A 124 2.13 18.06 11.90
N ARG A 125 3.40 17.69 11.78
CA ARG A 125 3.77 16.40 11.21
C ARG A 125 3.43 15.27 12.18
N ARG A 126 2.49 14.41 11.79
CA ARG A 126 2.17 13.17 12.53
C ARG A 126 3.44 12.39 12.84
N LYS A 127 3.68 12.10 14.12
CA LYS A 127 4.77 11.21 14.52
C LYS A 127 4.57 9.80 13.98
N THR A 128 5.64 9.17 13.54
CA THR A 128 5.65 7.80 13.01
C THR A 128 6.99 7.17 13.34
N ARG A 129 7.01 5.86 13.48
CA ARG A 129 8.26 5.09 13.43
C ARG A 129 8.98 5.30 12.11
N THR A 130 10.26 5.01 12.12
CA THR A 130 11.09 4.89 10.92
C THR A 130 11.03 3.46 10.41
N ILE A 131 10.80 3.32 9.11
CA ILE A 131 10.96 2.07 8.35
C ILE A 131 12.13 2.24 7.37
N ASP A 132 12.72 1.13 6.95
CA ASP A 132 13.82 1.12 5.99
C ASP A 132 13.34 0.62 4.62
N VAL A 133 13.66 1.36 3.56
CA VAL A 133 13.38 0.99 2.18
C VAL A 133 14.69 0.95 1.41
N GLY A 134 15.40 -0.18 1.45
CA GLY A 134 16.67 -0.36 0.72
C GLY A 134 17.78 0.58 1.21
N GLY A 135 17.86 0.80 2.53
CA GLY A 135 18.78 1.75 3.16
C GLY A 135 18.25 3.18 3.23
N LEU A 136 17.11 3.48 2.60
CA LEU A 136 16.46 4.79 2.67
C LEU A 136 15.47 4.84 3.84
N PRO A 137 15.71 5.67 4.87
CA PRO A 137 14.79 5.76 6.00
C PRO A 137 13.56 6.61 5.65
N VAL A 138 12.38 6.07 6.01
CA VAL A 138 11.06 6.70 5.82
C VAL A 138 10.35 6.79 7.17
N GLY A 139 10.00 8.01 7.59
CA GLY A 139 9.31 8.23 8.85
C GLY A 139 9.30 9.70 9.27
N SER A 140 8.69 9.99 10.42
CA SER A 140 8.47 11.35 10.91
C SER A 140 9.74 12.11 11.34
N GLU A 141 10.87 11.41 11.42
CA GLU A 141 12.20 11.97 11.70
C GLU A 141 13.00 12.28 10.42
N HIS A 142 12.48 11.90 9.24
CA HIS A 142 13.16 12.05 7.95
C HIS A 142 12.34 12.92 6.99
N PRO A 143 12.94 13.57 5.97
CA PRO A 143 12.18 14.29 4.95
C PRO A 143 11.04 13.46 4.34
N ILE A 144 9.99 14.12 3.85
CA ILE A 144 8.95 13.45 3.08
C ILE A 144 9.58 12.94 1.78
N ARG A 145 9.60 11.61 1.61
CA ARG A 145 10.21 10.97 0.43
C ARG A 145 9.30 11.09 -0.79
N THR A 146 9.91 11.44 -1.91
CA THR A 146 9.29 11.44 -3.22
C THR A 146 9.32 10.03 -3.81
N GLN A 147 8.24 9.62 -4.46
CA GLN A 147 8.17 8.34 -5.14
C GLN A 147 7.47 8.51 -6.48
N THR A 148 8.03 7.89 -7.52
CA THR A 148 7.40 7.82 -8.85
C THR A 148 7.13 6.38 -9.27
N MET A 149 6.54 6.18 -10.45
CA MET A 149 6.33 4.89 -11.07
C MET A 149 6.79 4.91 -12.53
N THR A 150 7.47 3.85 -12.97
CA THR A 150 7.84 3.68 -14.37
C THR A 150 6.59 3.50 -15.25
N THR A 151 6.75 3.82 -16.53
CA THR A 151 5.72 3.62 -17.57
C THR A 151 6.15 2.59 -18.61
N THR A 152 7.42 2.19 -18.59
CA THR A 152 7.93 1.11 -19.44
C THR A 152 7.34 -0.23 -19.05
N LEU A 153 7.27 -1.15 -20.02
CA LEU A 153 7.01 -2.56 -19.73
C LEU A 153 8.18 -3.08 -18.88
N THR A 154 7.89 -3.62 -17.70
CA THR A 154 8.95 -4.07 -16.77
C THR A 154 9.74 -5.26 -17.35
N SER A 155 9.17 -6.00 -18.30
CA SER A 155 9.86 -7.02 -19.07
C SER A 155 10.91 -6.46 -20.05
N ASP A 156 10.82 -5.19 -20.43
CA ASP A 156 11.86 -4.47 -21.17
C ASP A 156 12.88 -3.91 -20.15
N VAL A 157 13.91 -4.71 -19.89
CA VAL A 157 14.95 -4.42 -18.89
C VAL A 157 15.69 -3.13 -19.22
N GLU A 158 16.13 -2.95 -20.46
CA GLU A 158 16.96 -1.81 -20.85
C GLU A 158 16.17 -0.49 -20.80
N ALA A 159 14.95 -0.48 -21.35
CA ALA A 159 14.10 0.72 -21.27
C ALA A 159 13.77 1.07 -19.82
N THR A 160 13.50 0.07 -18.99
CA THR A 160 13.17 0.26 -17.58
C THR A 160 14.38 0.76 -16.78
N VAL A 161 15.57 0.20 -16.98
CA VAL A 161 16.81 0.68 -16.37
C VAL A 161 17.06 2.15 -16.77
N ALA A 162 16.94 2.48 -18.06
CA ALA A 162 17.11 3.85 -18.53
C ALA A 162 16.12 4.83 -17.88
N GLN A 163 14.84 4.44 -17.74
CA GLN A 163 13.83 5.26 -17.08
C GLN A 163 14.10 5.41 -15.58
N VAL A 164 14.49 4.34 -14.88
CA VAL A 164 14.82 4.41 -13.45
C VAL A 164 15.99 5.35 -13.20
N LYS A 165 17.06 5.27 -14.02
CA LYS A 165 18.20 6.19 -13.93
C LYS A 165 17.78 7.64 -14.12
N LYS A 166 16.98 7.91 -15.17
CA LYS A 166 16.43 9.25 -15.41
C LYS A 166 15.64 9.78 -14.20
N CYS A 167 14.86 8.93 -13.51
CA CYS A 167 14.15 9.32 -12.30
C CYS A 167 15.10 9.60 -11.12
N ALA A 168 16.14 8.77 -10.95
CA ALA A 168 17.16 8.96 -9.92
C ALA A 168 17.95 10.26 -10.13
N ASP A 169 18.38 10.54 -11.37
CA ASP A 169 19.09 11.77 -11.75
C ASP A 169 18.25 13.03 -11.54
N ALA A 170 16.91 12.88 -11.64
CA ALA A 170 15.96 13.95 -11.32
C ALA A 170 15.71 14.12 -9.80
N GLY A 171 16.37 13.32 -8.95
CA GLY A 171 16.28 13.41 -7.49
C GLY A 171 15.10 12.69 -6.86
N VAL A 172 14.44 11.76 -7.56
CA VAL A 172 13.36 10.96 -6.99
C VAL A 172 13.91 9.93 -6.00
N ASP A 173 13.37 9.89 -4.76
CA ASP A 173 13.92 9.02 -3.72
C ASP A 173 13.62 7.53 -3.96
N ILE A 174 12.46 7.18 -4.55
CA ILE A 174 12.00 5.79 -4.70
C ILE A 174 11.32 5.59 -6.06
N VAL A 175 11.60 4.49 -6.76
CA VAL A 175 10.96 4.16 -8.05
C VAL A 175 10.14 2.88 -7.95
N ARG A 176 8.88 2.93 -8.40
CA ARG A 176 7.97 1.78 -8.45
C ARG A 176 7.86 1.22 -9.86
N LEU A 177 7.74 -0.10 -9.97
CA LEU A 177 7.54 -0.85 -11.21
C LEU A 177 6.28 -1.70 -11.13
N THR A 178 5.61 -1.91 -12.26
CA THR A 178 4.47 -2.84 -12.32
C THR A 178 4.96 -4.27 -12.44
N VAL A 179 4.43 -5.19 -11.64
CA VAL A 179 4.80 -6.61 -11.68
C VAL A 179 3.52 -7.44 -11.74
N GLN A 180 3.13 -7.81 -12.96
CA GLN A 180 1.89 -8.53 -13.22
C GLN A 180 2.06 -10.04 -13.16
N GLY A 181 3.23 -10.55 -13.58
CA GLY A 181 3.50 -11.97 -13.60
C GLY A 181 4.96 -12.33 -13.34
N MET A 182 5.28 -13.59 -13.59
CA MET A 182 6.62 -14.14 -13.37
C MET A 182 7.67 -13.58 -14.36
N THR A 183 7.24 -13.12 -15.53
CA THR A 183 8.14 -12.49 -16.51
C THR A 183 8.69 -11.19 -15.97
N GLU A 184 7.83 -10.30 -15.48
CA GLU A 184 8.23 -9.03 -14.87
C GLU A 184 9.01 -9.27 -13.57
N ALA A 185 8.60 -10.26 -12.76
CA ALA A 185 9.31 -10.59 -11.53
C ALA A 185 10.76 -11.03 -11.79
N ARG A 186 11.02 -11.80 -12.85
CA ARG A 186 12.37 -12.17 -13.28
C ARG A 186 13.12 -10.97 -13.87
N ALA A 187 12.43 -10.13 -14.65
CA ALA A 187 13.05 -8.92 -15.19
C ALA A 187 13.54 -7.97 -14.09
N CYS A 188 12.84 -7.88 -12.94
CA CYS A 188 13.30 -7.10 -11.79
C CYS A 188 14.69 -7.53 -11.26
N GLU A 189 15.07 -8.80 -11.37
CA GLU A 189 16.41 -9.27 -11.02
C GLU A 189 17.48 -8.59 -11.89
N HIS A 190 17.28 -8.64 -13.21
CA HIS A 190 18.18 -8.03 -14.18
C HIS A 190 18.21 -6.50 -14.05
N ILE A 191 17.06 -5.87 -13.86
CA ILE A 191 16.94 -4.42 -13.64
C ILE A 191 17.73 -4.02 -12.39
N LYS A 192 17.49 -4.67 -11.24
CA LYS A 192 18.19 -4.34 -9.99
C LYS A 192 19.70 -4.53 -10.13
N LYS A 193 20.11 -5.67 -10.70
CA LYS A 193 21.53 -5.98 -10.95
C LYS A 193 22.19 -4.88 -11.79
N ARG A 194 21.58 -4.52 -12.93
CA ARG A 194 22.16 -3.52 -13.83
C ARG A 194 22.25 -2.14 -13.20
N LEU A 195 21.21 -1.71 -12.47
CA LEU A 195 21.24 -0.45 -11.74
C LEU A 195 22.40 -0.39 -10.74
N LEU A 196 22.62 -1.46 -9.98
CA LEU A 196 23.73 -1.55 -9.02
C LEU A 196 25.10 -1.53 -9.72
N GLU A 197 25.26 -2.26 -10.82
CA GLU A 197 26.49 -2.25 -11.65
C GLU A 197 26.81 -0.84 -12.16
N ASP A 198 25.79 -0.06 -12.50
CA ASP A 198 25.92 1.31 -12.96
C ASP A 198 25.97 2.35 -11.81
N GLY A 199 26.02 1.91 -10.54
CA GLY A 199 26.15 2.78 -9.36
C GLY A 199 24.85 3.41 -8.84
N TYR A 200 23.69 2.99 -9.34
CA TYR A 200 22.38 3.49 -8.92
C TYR A 200 21.81 2.66 -7.78
N THR A 201 21.69 3.26 -6.60
CA THR A 201 21.15 2.61 -5.38
C THR A 201 19.70 2.99 -5.07
N THR A 202 19.01 3.68 -5.98
CA THR A 202 17.62 4.12 -5.77
C THR A 202 16.71 2.92 -5.48
N PRO A 203 15.98 2.90 -4.35
CA PRO A 203 15.14 1.77 -3.99
C PRO A 203 14.03 1.49 -5.01
N LEU A 204 13.84 0.21 -5.32
CA LEU A 204 12.82 -0.30 -6.21
C LEU A 204 11.62 -0.86 -5.43
N VAL A 205 10.42 -0.59 -5.95
CA VAL A 205 9.16 -1.08 -5.41
C VAL A 205 8.44 -1.94 -6.43
N ALA A 206 8.13 -3.19 -6.11
CA ALA A 206 7.27 -4.02 -6.94
C ALA A 206 5.78 -3.75 -6.65
N ASP A 207 5.01 -3.34 -7.65
CA ASP A 207 3.55 -3.22 -7.58
C ASP A 207 2.88 -4.52 -8.03
N ILE A 208 2.49 -5.35 -7.06
CA ILE A 208 1.97 -6.69 -7.35
C ILE A 208 0.50 -6.61 -7.76
N HIS A 209 0.17 -7.31 -8.85
CA HIS A 209 -1.20 -7.59 -9.25
C HIS A 209 -1.53 -9.07 -8.95
N PHE A 210 -2.46 -9.32 -8.03
CA PHE A 210 -3.20 -10.60 -7.92
C PHE A 210 -2.39 -11.92 -7.94
N THR A 211 -1.22 -12.04 -7.31
CA THR A 211 -0.58 -13.37 -7.15
C THR A 211 0.46 -13.44 -6.01
N PRO A 212 0.20 -14.19 -4.91
CA PRO A 212 1.18 -14.39 -3.83
C PRO A 212 2.52 -14.98 -4.31
N LYS A 213 2.49 -15.90 -5.29
CA LYS A 213 3.71 -16.51 -5.87
C LYS A 213 4.63 -15.47 -6.53
N VAL A 214 4.05 -14.50 -7.24
CA VAL A 214 4.80 -13.42 -7.90
C VAL A 214 5.41 -12.50 -6.85
N ALA A 215 4.65 -12.14 -5.80
CA ALA A 215 5.13 -11.34 -4.68
C ALA A 215 6.33 -12.01 -3.99
N LEU A 216 6.23 -13.31 -3.71
CA LEU A 216 7.31 -14.09 -3.10
C LEU A 216 8.57 -14.13 -3.98
N LYS A 217 8.42 -14.26 -5.31
CA LYS A 217 9.58 -14.27 -6.21
C LYS A 217 10.25 -12.90 -6.28
N VAL A 218 9.48 -11.86 -6.55
CA VAL A 218 10.05 -10.52 -6.77
C VAL A 218 10.63 -9.94 -5.47
N ALA A 219 10.13 -10.38 -4.31
CA ALA A 219 10.69 -10.01 -3.02
C ALA A 219 12.19 -10.30 -2.91
N ASP A 220 12.77 -11.23 -3.68
CA ASP A 220 14.23 -11.46 -3.67
C ASP A 220 15.03 -10.29 -4.27
N PHE A 221 14.42 -9.49 -5.15
CA PHE A 221 15.14 -8.54 -6.00
C PHE A 221 14.85 -7.08 -5.67
N VAL A 222 13.64 -6.75 -5.23
CA VAL A 222 13.25 -5.36 -4.90
C VAL A 222 13.48 -5.02 -3.44
N ASP A 223 13.41 -3.74 -3.10
CA ASP A 223 13.61 -3.22 -1.73
C ASP A 223 12.29 -3.10 -0.96
N LYS A 224 11.18 -2.99 -1.69
CA LYS A 224 9.82 -2.92 -1.14
C LYS A 224 8.81 -3.63 -2.03
N VAL A 225 7.84 -4.31 -1.43
CA VAL A 225 6.69 -4.88 -2.14
C VAL A 225 5.45 -4.05 -1.82
N ARG A 226 4.60 -3.78 -2.81
CA ARG A 226 3.24 -3.26 -2.60
C ARG A 226 2.23 -4.37 -2.85
N VAL A 227 1.31 -4.54 -1.91
CA VAL A 227 0.10 -5.36 -2.06
C VAL A 227 -1.15 -4.48 -1.98
N ASN A 228 -2.23 -4.91 -2.62
CA ASN A 228 -3.55 -4.31 -2.48
C ASN A 228 -4.50 -5.34 -1.84
N PRO A 229 -4.97 -5.10 -0.61
CA PRO A 229 -5.84 -6.04 0.09
C PRO A 229 -7.02 -6.57 -0.73
N GLY A 230 -7.75 -5.70 -1.43
CA GLY A 230 -8.96 -6.10 -2.15
C GLY A 230 -8.72 -6.89 -3.44
N ASN A 231 -7.47 -7.23 -3.74
CA ASN A 231 -7.12 -8.10 -4.86
C ASN A 231 -6.03 -9.15 -4.56
N PHE A 232 -5.58 -9.24 -3.30
CA PHE A 232 -4.44 -10.10 -3.00
C PHE A 232 -4.83 -11.57 -2.90
N THR A 233 -6.04 -11.85 -2.42
CA THR A 233 -6.63 -13.19 -2.25
C THR A 233 -7.84 -13.43 -3.14
N ASP A 234 -8.59 -12.38 -3.39
CA ASP A 234 -9.79 -12.45 -4.21
C ASP A 234 -9.33 -12.48 -5.67
N GLY A 235 -9.73 -13.52 -6.41
CA GLY A 235 -9.53 -13.60 -7.85
C GLY A 235 -10.33 -12.51 -8.59
N ARG A 236 -10.83 -12.79 -9.80
CA ARG A 236 -11.80 -11.87 -10.42
C ARG A 236 -13.04 -11.80 -9.54
N LYS A 237 -13.48 -10.57 -9.23
CA LYS A 237 -14.70 -10.28 -8.47
C LYS A 237 -15.91 -10.93 -9.13
N SER A 238 -16.66 -11.73 -8.38
CA SER A 238 -17.98 -12.24 -8.71
C SER A 238 -18.93 -11.61 -7.71
N PHE A 239 -19.67 -10.57 -8.10
CA PHE A 239 -20.51 -9.79 -7.19
C PHE A 239 -21.79 -10.52 -6.73
N ASP A 240 -21.99 -11.76 -7.16
CA ASP A 240 -23.18 -12.56 -6.88
C ASP A 240 -22.92 -13.67 -5.84
N THR A 241 -21.77 -13.64 -5.16
CA THR A 241 -21.33 -14.80 -4.35
C THR A 241 -21.80 -14.72 -2.89
N ILE A 242 -21.95 -13.50 -2.35
CA ILE A 242 -22.36 -13.30 -0.94
C ILE A 242 -23.83 -12.88 -0.87
N THR A 243 -24.70 -13.82 -0.52
CA THR A 243 -26.12 -13.56 -0.22
C THR A 243 -26.36 -13.23 1.25
N GLU A 244 -25.53 -13.78 2.14
CA GLU A 244 -25.59 -13.56 3.59
C GLU A 244 -24.17 -13.48 4.17
N LEU A 245 -23.94 -12.51 5.06
CA LEU A 245 -22.68 -12.35 5.76
C LEU A 245 -22.76 -13.02 7.13
N THR A 246 -22.19 -14.21 7.25
CA THR A 246 -22.11 -14.96 8.50
C THR A 246 -20.75 -14.79 9.18
N ASP A 247 -20.70 -14.98 10.50
CA ASP A 247 -19.44 -14.95 11.26
C ASP A 247 -18.44 -16.00 10.77
N ASP A 248 -18.93 -17.17 10.33
CA ASP A 248 -18.10 -18.23 9.74
C ASP A 248 -17.44 -17.76 8.44
N LEU A 249 -18.19 -17.17 7.53
CA LEU A 249 -17.65 -16.64 6.27
C LEU A 249 -16.59 -15.57 6.51
N ILE A 250 -16.82 -14.69 7.50
CA ILE A 250 -15.84 -13.67 7.89
C ILE A 250 -14.54 -14.33 8.37
N ARG A 251 -14.64 -15.29 9.31
CA ARG A 251 -13.49 -16.01 9.86
C ARG A 251 -12.71 -16.77 8.79
N GLU A 252 -13.41 -17.49 7.92
CA GLU A 252 -12.79 -18.25 6.82
C GLU A 252 -12.06 -17.32 5.84
N THR A 253 -12.68 -16.20 5.48
CA THR A 253 -12.05 -15.20 4.59
C THR A 253 -10.80 -14.61 5.24
N GLN A 254 -10.87 -14.23 6.52
CA GLN A 254 -9.72 -13.71 7.26
C GLN A 254 -8.59 -14.73 7.37
N ALA A 255 -8.92 -16.00 7.64
CA ALA A 255 -7.94 -17.09 7.69
C ALA A 255 -7.27 -17.32 6.32
N SER A 256 -8.02 -17.24 5.23
CA SER A 256 -7.50 -17.35 3.86
C SER A 256 -6.55 -16.19 3.52
N ILE A 257 -6.92 -14.95 3.88
CA ILE A 257 -6.05 -13.78 3.75
C ILE A 257 -4.75 -13.96 4.53
N GLU A 258 -4.85 -14.40 5.79
CA GLU A 258 -3.68 -14.66 6.63
C GLU A 258 -2.77 -15.73 6.02
N ALA A 259 -3.34 -16.84 5.56
CA ALA A 259 -2.59 -17.94 4.94
C ALA A 259 -1.85 -17.48 3.66
N ALA A 260 -2.49 -16.63 2.85
CA ALA A 260 -1.89 -16.11 1.62
C ALA A 260 -0.78 -15.07 1.88
N LEU A 261 -0.95 -14.20 2.88
CA LEU A 261 -0.04 -13.09 3.16
C LEU A 261 1.15 -13.49 4.03
N THR A 262 0.95 -14.42 4.97
CA THR A 262 1.98 -14.83 5.94
C THR A 262 3.32 -15.20 5.31
N PRO A 263 3.39 -16.01 4.23
CA PRO A 263 4.66 -16.36 3.60
C PRO A 263 5.44 -15.12 3.12
N LEU A 264 4.75 -14.13 2.57
CA LEU A 264 5.38 -12.89 2.12
C LEU A 264 5.87 -12.07 3.31
N VAL A 265 5.07 -11.93 4.36
CA VAL A 265 5.43 -11.21 5.59
C VAL A 265 6.70 -11.79 6.21
N LEU A 266 6.76 -13.11 6.38
CA LEU A 266 7.92 -13.79 6.97
C LEU A 266 9.16 -13.60 6.10
N LYS A 267 9.03 -13.75 4.78
CA LYS A 267 10.14 -13.54 3.85
C LYS A 267 10.67 -12.10 3.87
N LEU A 268 9.78 -11.11 3.84
CA LEU A 268 10.18 -9.70 3.91
C LEU A 268 10.80 -9.35 5.27
N LYS A 269 10.31 -9.95 6.37
CA LYS A 269 10.90 -9.82 7.70
C LYS A 269 12.33 -10.35 7.73
N GLU A 270 12.54 -11.56 7.23
CA GLU A 270 13.87 -12.19 7.16
C GLU A 270 14.86 -11.36 6.33
N GLN A 271 14.40 -10.82 5.20
CA GLN A 271 15.23 -10.04 4.27
C GLN A 271 15.37 -8.56 4.66
N GLY A 272 14.70 -8.10 5.73
CA GLY A 272 14.69 -6.69 6.13
C GLY A 272 14.02 -5.75 5.11
N LYS A 273 13.15 -6.27 4.24
CA LYS A 273 12.51 -5.50 3.16
C LYS A 273 11.20 -4.88 3.60
N ALA A 274 10.78 -3.82 2.93
CA ALA A 274 9.56 -3.11 3.30
C ALA A 274 8.30 -3.66 2.60
N LEU A 275 7.15 -3.47 3.24
CA LEU A 275 5.83 -3.73 2.65
C LEU A 275 5.00 -2.46 2.63
N ARG A 276 4.29 -2.23 1.52
CA ARG A 276 3.20 -1.25 1.45
C ARG A 276 1.87 -1.98 1.32
N ILE A 277 1.00 -1.79 2.31
CA ILE A 277 -0.41 -2.19 2.26
C ILE A 277 -1.17 -1.03 1.65
N GLY A 278 -1.54 -1.14 0.37
CA GLY A 278 -2.09 -0.02 -0.39
C GLY A 278 -3.48 -0.30 -0.91
N VAL A 279 -4.49 0.22 -0.21
CA VAL A 279 -5.90 0.11 -0.56
C VAL A 279 -6.28 1.20 -1.56
N ASN A 280 -6.95 0.77 -2.63
CA ASN A 280 -7.55 1.64 -3.63
C ASN A 280 -9.07 1.52 -3.53
N HIS A 281 -9.78 2.66 -3.47
CA HIS A 281 -11.23 2.76 -3.29
C HIS A 281 -12.00 1.89 -4.30
N GLY A 282 -11.71 1.99 -5.60
CA GLY A 282 -12.39 1.20 -6.65
C GLY A 282 -12.07 -0.31 -6.66
N SER A 283 -11.31 -0.83 -5.70
CA SER A 283 -10.90 -2.24 -5.68
C SER A 283 -11.00 -2.88 -4.30
N LEU A 284 -11.93 -2.44 -3.45
CA LEU A 284 -12.23 -3.11 -2.19
C LEU A 284 -12.68 -4.57 -2.43
N ALA A 285 -12.34 -5.45 -1.48
CA ALA A 285 -12.80 -6.85 -1.46
C ALA A 285 -14.33 -6.92 -1.35
N GLU A 286 -14.92 -7.98 -1.90
CA GLU A 286 -16.39 -8.17 -1.91
C GLU A 286 -16.97 -8.17 -0.49
N ARG A 287 -16.36 -8.93 0.44
CA ARG A 287 -16.75 -8.95 1.86
C ARG A 287 -16.73 -7.56 2.49
N ILE A 288 -15.70 -6.77 2.19
CA ILE A 288 -15.56 -5.41 2.73
C ILE A 288 -16.65 -4.50 2.18
N LEU A 289 -16.95 -4.59 0.88
CA LEU A 289 -18.04 -3.83 0.25
C LEU A 289 -19.40 -4.21 0.84
N PHE A 290 -19.66 -5.50 1.06
CA PHE A 290 -20.90 -5.96 1.68
C PHE A 290 -21.05 -5.44 3.12
N GLN A 291 -19.98 -5.51 3.91
CA GLN A 291 -20.01 -5.18 5.34
C GLN A 291 -20.00 -3.67 5.62
N TYR A 292 -19.21 -2.90 4.86
CA TYR A 292 -18.93 -1.48 5.14
C TYR A 292 -19.33 -0.53 4.00
N GLY A 293 -19.81 -1.06 2.88
CA GLY A 293 -20.05 -0.29 1.66
C GLY A 293 -18.76 0.18 0.99
N ASP A 294 -18.93 0.89 -0.12
CA ASP A 294 -17.85 1.55 -0.84
C ASP A 294 -17.43 2.86 -0.14
N SER A 295 -16.89 2.73 1.08
CA SER A 295 -16.72 3.83 2.03
C SER A 295 -15.26 4.00 2.53
N PRO A 296 -14.89 5.20 3.04
CA PRO A 296 -13.63 5.39 3.75
C PRO A 296 -13.42 4.41 4.91
N GLU A 297 -14.49 3.98 5.57
CA GLU A 297 -14.44 2.98 6.64
C GLU A 297 -14.03 1.61 6.09
N GLY A 298 -14.67 1.15 5.02
CA GLY A 298 -14.29 -0.10 4.35
C GLY A 298 -12.84 -0.10 3.90
N MET A 299 -12.33 1.04 3.41
CA MET A 299 -10.91 1.19 3.08
C MET A 299 -10.00 0.97 4.29
N VAL A 300 -10.32 1.56 5.44
CA VAL A 300 -9.55 1.42 6.68
C VAL A 300 -9.56 -0.02 7.18
N GLN A 301 -10.73 -0.65 7.23
CA GLN A 301 -10.86 -2.04 7.69
C GLN A 301 -10.05 -2.99 6.81
N SER A 302 -10.13 -2.82 5.49
CA SER A 302 -9.35 -3.62 4.53
C SER A 302 -7.84 -3.49 4.74
N ALA A 303 -7.33 -2.30 5.08
CA ALA A 303 -5.91 -2.13 5.38
C ALA A 303 -5.53 -2.70 6.75
N MET A 304 -6.38 -2.52 7.76
CA MET A 304 -6.10 -2.95 9.14
C MET A 304 -5.99 -4.46 9.24
N GLU A 305 -6.83 -5.24 8.55
CA GLU A 305 -6.72 -6.71 8.52
C GLU A 305 -5.33 -7.17 8.06
N PHE A 306 -4.77 -6.56 7.02
CA PHE A 306 -3.41 -6.87 6.55
C PHE A 306 -2.34 -6.39 7.53
N GLY A 307 -2.56 -5.25 8.18
CA GLY A 307 -1.64 -4.71 9.20
C GLY A 307 -1.59 -5.58 10.46
N GLU A 308 -2.71 -6.15 10.87
CA GLU A 308 -2.81 -7.09 11.99
C GLU A 308 -1.99 -8.35 11.72
N ILE A 309 -2.10 -8.93 10.52
CA ILE A 309 -1.29 -10.09 10.11
C ILE A 309 0.21 -9.76 10.19
N CYS A 310 0.63 -8.60 9.69
CA CYS A 310 2.02 -8.16 9.79
C CYS A 310 2.50 -8.11 11.26
N ARG A 311 1.67 -7.54 12.15
CA ARG A 311 2.00 -7.43 13.58
C ARG A 311 1.94 -8.75 14.32
N LYS A 312 1.04 -9.66 13.97
CA LYS A 312 0.95 -11.02 14.53
C LYS A 312 2.28 -11.76 14.35
N HIS A 313 2.98 -11.49 13.25
CA HIS A 313 4.31 -12.03 12.96
C HIS A 313 5.47 -11.11 13.39
N ASP A 314 5.20 -10.08 14.21
CA ASP A 314 6.19 -9.10 14.69
C ASP A 314 6.99 -8.47 13.52
N TYR A 315 6.32 -8.27 12.38
CA TYR A 315 6.89 -7.58 11.23
C TYR A 315 6.42 -6.13 11.25
N HIS A 316 7.37 -5.21 11.35
CA HIS A 316 7.10 -3.78 11.55
C HIS A 316 7.64 -2.87 10.45
N ASN A 317 8.31 -3.43 9.43
CA ASN A 317 8.87 -2.67 8.32
C ASN A 317 7.81 -2.40 7.22
N PHE A 318 6.68 -1.81 7.59
CA PHE A 318 5.57 -1.58 6.65
C PHE A 318 4.91 -0.21 6.78
N LEU A 319 4.17 0.18 5.74
CA LEU A 319 3.43 1.44 5.65
C LEU A 319 2.08 1.24 4.96
N PHE A 320 1.18 2.21 5.14
CA PHE A 320 -0.14 2.21 4.51
C PHE A 320 -0.29 3.26 3.41
N SER A 321 -1.20 3.02 2.47
CA SER A 321 -1.74 4.06 1.59
C SER A 321 -3.23 3.84 1.33
N MET A 322 -3.98 4.93 1.27
CA MET A 322 -5.40 4.99 0.90
C MET A 322 -5.53 5.86 -0.34
N LYS A 323 -5.91 5.31 -1.49
CA LYS A 323 -6.06 6.08 -2.73
C LYS A 323 -7.49 6.07 -3.22
N SER A 324 -7.96 7.24 -3.64
CA SER A 324 -9.22 7.44 -4.37
C SER A 324 -8.98 8.51 -5.43
N SER A 325 -9.73 8.46 -6.53
CA SER A 325 -9.78 9.53 -7.53
C SER A 325 -10.60 10.72 -7.03
N ASN A 326 -11.47 10.51 -6.03
CA ASN A 326 -12.12 11.59 -5.30
C ASN A 326 -11.22 12.05 -4.12
N PRO A 327 -10.66 13.28 -4.14
CA PRO A 327 -9.78 13.77 -3.08
C PRO A 327 -10.47 13.85 -1.72
N GLN A 328 -11.78 14.10 -1.66
CA GLN A 328 -12.51 14.17 -0.39
C GLN A 328 -12.56 12.81 0.29
N VAL A 329 -12.88 11.75 -0.46
CA VAL A 329 -12.85 10.36 0.03
C VAL A 329 -11.45 10.00 0.52
N MET A 330 -10.42 10.33 -0.27
CA MET A 330 -9.03 10.08 0.09
C MET A 330 -8.66 10.76 1.42
N VAL A 331 -8.97 12.04 1.59
CA VAL A 331 -8.68 12.79 2.82
C VAL A 331 -9.39 12.15 4.01
N GLN A 332 -10.67 11.78 3.88
CA GLN A 332 -11.40 11.13 4.96
C GLN A 332 -10.83 9.76 5.32
N ALA A 333 -10.43 8.97 4.32
CA ALA A 333 -9.81 7.66 4.54
C ALA A 333 -8.46 7.78 5.30
N TYR A 334 -7.61 8.75 4.96
CA TYR A 334 -6.37 8.98 5.72
C TYR A 334 -6.61 9.47 7.14
N ARG A 335 -7.63 10.33 7.35
CA ARG A 335 -7.99 10.80 8.70
C ARG A 335 -8.48 9.64 9.57
N LYS A 336 -9.42 8.83 9.07
CA LYS A 336 -9.91 7.63 9.76
C LYS A 336 -8.79 6.60 10.00
N LEU A 337 -7.92 6.37 9.02
CA LEU A 337 -6.77 5.48 9.20
C LEU A 337 -5.82 5.98 10.30
N SER A 338 -5.58 7.30 10.36
CA SER A 338 -4.75 7.92 11.40
C SER A 338 -5.39 7.74 12.78
N GLU A 339 -6.67 8.05 12.91
CA GLU A 339 -7.47 7.85 14.13
C GLU A 339 -7.42 6.39 14.61
N GLU A 340 -7.65 5.44 13.70
CA GLU A 340 -7.65 4.01 14.02
C GLU A 340 -6.27 3.52 14.46
N MET A 341 -5.20 4.00 13.80
CA MET A 341 -3.84 3.75 14.27
C MET A 341 -3.61 4.31 15.67
N TYR A 342 -4.09 5.52 15.98
CA TYR A 342 -3.94 6.09 17.32
C TYR A 342 -4.66 5.28 18.39
N LYS A 343 -5.91 4.87 18.13
CA LYS A 343 -6.68 3.99 19.04
C LYS A 343 -5.91 2.72 19.38
N ARG A 344 -5.19 2.16 18.41
CA ARG A 344 -4.40 0.92 18.55
C ARG A 344 -2.98 1.14 19.05
N GLY A 345 -2.55 2.38 19.27
CA GLY A 345 -1.15 2.71 19.59
C GLY A 345 -0.17 2.45 18.44
N TRP A 346 -0.65 2.46 17.20
CA TRP A 346 0.17 2.27 16.00
C TRP A 346 0.67 3.60 15.44
N ASP A 347 1.86 3.55 14.85
CA ASP A 347 2.61 4.72 14.42
C ASP A 347 3.28 4.50 13.05
N TYR A 348 2.66 3.70 12.18
CA TYR A 348 3.22 3.42 10.85
C TYR A 348 3.18 4.62 9.91
N PRO A 349 4.16 4.76 8.99
CA PRO A 349 4.15 5.79 7.96
C PRO A 349 2.98 5.67 6.98
N LEU A 350 2.69 6.77 6.29
CA LEU A 350 1.65 6.87 5.26
C LEU A 350 2.30 7.29 3.92
N HIS A 351 2.01 6.56 2.85
CA HIS A 351 2.29 6.98 1.48
C HIS A 351 1.05 7.67 0.94
N LEU A 352 1.13 8.98 0.68
CA LEU A 352 0.00 9.79 0.21
C LEU A 352 -0.04 9.85 -1.33
N GLY A 353 -1.24 10.00 -1.90
CA GLY A 353 -1.42 10.30 -3.32
C GLY A 353 -2.84 10.06 -3.81
N VAL A 354 -3.32 10.96 -4.66
CA VAL A 354 -4.57 10.83 -5.41
C VAL A 354 -4.32 9.91 -6.61
N THR A 355 -5.23 8.98 -6.90
CA THR A 355 -5.13 8.14 -8.12
C THR A 355 -5.92 8.79 -9.25
N GLU A 356 -5.56 8.56 -10.51
CA GLU A 356 -6.31 9.05 -11.68
C GLU A 356 -6.61 10.56 -11.62
N ALA A 357 -5.59 11.37 -11.29
CA ALA A 357 -5.75 12.80 -11.05
C ALA A 357 -6.00 13.64 -12.33
N GLY A 358 -5.87 13.04 -13.51
CA GLY A 358 -6.03 13.68 -14.81
C GLY A 358 -5.90 12.70 -15.96
#